data_AF-A0A266NA12-F1
#
_entry.id   AF-A0A266NA12-F1
#
_cell.length_a   1.000
_cell.length_b   1.000
_cell.length_c   1.000
_cell.angle_alpha   90.00
_cell.angle_beta   90.00
_cell.angle_gamma   90.00
#
_symmetry.space_group_name_H-M   'P 1'
#
loop_
_entity.id
_entity.type
_entity.pdbx_description
1 polymer ?
#
loop_
_entity_poly.entity_id
_entity_poly.type
_entity_poly.pdbx_seq_one_letter_code
_entity_poly.pdbx_strand_id
1 'polypeptide(L)'
;MLASGRAVDPPQSLLEFIDMSDTTDATPHNQPTDLLLSLAGIPGLSASSKERFKAKMAGANLLSIFDVVRLSKMEFAEVLNDIGEKESGQIYDQALSHVVQLEFLHREQRDLLSDEERAQRAAATASQHGATYTSLFPQDWNNVCTPESLAAIDSPAAYLRALYMFARELENTGKGQLPKTRLAQRRPSLMSMTVDAQAVNEQVPLLNLVNELLHGDIRKHLIDNKDVYRSDVVEEALAEQYYPLQLPFSLSHQQCLLGLGGDKPMLGELSYAISLTLPLSQQPSTVYGKVQQESYEAQRLLAALSPQQQSLITAEMANDDTPQGRNRLARTCLGSEFELLKSLPHFMAQTELDDEHMQALFCLGNFTPPALAACCNAFDSSARQGGDRYQRQGHRTGY
;
A
#
# COMPACT_ATOMS: atom_id res chain seq x y z
N MET A 1 0.77 -28.49 -66.61
CA MET A 1 0.88 -27.02 -66.50
C MET A 1 1.70 -26.77 -65.23
N LEU A 2 3.04 -26.68 -65.24
CA LEU A 2 3.90 -25.64 -65.85
C LEU A 2 3.28 -24.25 -65.59
N ALA A 3 3.84 -23.31 -64.82
CA ALA A 3 5.23 -22.93 -64.57
C ALA A 3 5.39 -22.41 -63.11
N SER A 4 6.48 -22.68 -62.37
CA SER A 4 7.77 -21.95 -62.35
C SER A 4 7.57 -20.42 -62.22
N GLY A 5 8.06 -19.70 -61.22
CA GLY A 5 9.22 -19.90 -60.36
C GLY A 5 10.12 -18.66 -60.51
N ARG A 6 10.12 -17.76 -59.51
CA ARG A 6 11.31 -16.94 -59.19
C ARG A 6 11.19 -16.30 -57.81
N ALA A 7 12.17 -16.64 -56.98
CA ALA A 7 12.53 -15.98 -55.73
C ALA A 7 13.06 -14.57 -56.01
N VAL A 8 12.80 -13.64 -55.09
CA VAL A 8 13.54 -12.38 -54.97
C VAL A 8 13.92 -12.25 -53.51
N ASP A 9 15.21 -12.47 -53.27
CA ASP A 9 15.90 -12.31 -52.00
C ASP A 9 15.84 -10.86 -51.50
N PRO A 10 15.96 -10.62 -50.18
CA PRO A 10 16.06 -9.28 -49.62
C PRO A 10 17.37 -8.62 -50.09
N PRO A 11 17.36 -7.33 -50.51
CA PRO A 11 18.60 -6.66 -50.84
C PRO A 11 19.38 -6.40 -49.55
N GLN A 12 20.38 -7.25 -49.33
CA GLN A 12 21.62 -6.83 -48.67
C GLN A 12 22.29 -5.81 -49.61
N SER A 13 22.28 -4.54 -49.23
CA SER A 13 23.20 -3.57 -49.80
C SER A 13 23.61 -2.56 -48.73
N LEU A 14 24.82 -2.78 -48.24
CA LEU A 14 25.83 -1.76 -47.96
C LEU A 14 25.42 -0.69 -46.94
N LEU A 15 25.82 -0.94 -45.69
CA LEU A 15 26.36 0.10 -44.83
C LEU A 15 27.57 0.71 -45.55
N GLU A 16 27.31 1.64 -46.47
CA GLU A 16 28.27 2.70 -46.74
C GLU A 16 28.33 3.52 -45.45
N PHE A 17 29.42 3.30 -44.72
CA PHE A 17 29.95 4.31 -43.82
C PHE A 17 30.05 5.59 -44.63
N ILE A 18 29.11 6.51 -44.40
CA ILE A 18 29.34 7.92 -44.71
C ILE A 18 30.50 8.31 -43.81
N ASP A 19 31.67 8.41 -44.42
CA ASP A 19 32.87 8.98 -43.89
C ASP A 19 32.56 10.46 -43.56
N MET A 20 32.13 10.70 -42.32
CA MET A 20 31.85 12.04 -41.77
C MET A 20 33.14 12.79 -41.41
N SER A 21 34.24 12.54 -42.13
CA SER A 21 35.52 13.22 -41.92
C SER A 21 35.59 14.61 -42.57
N ASP A 22 34.65 14.96 -43.46
CA ASP A 22 34.62 16.24 -44.18
C ASP A 22 33.37 17.11 -43.91
N THR A 23 32.96 17.20 -42.65
CA THR A 23 32.25 18.40 -42.16
C THR A 23 32.95 18.95 -40.92
N THR A 24 34.25 19.19 -41.03
CA THR A 24 34.96 20.13 -40.18
C THR A 24 34.66 21.54 -40.67
N ASP A 25 33.56 22.13 -40.19
CA ASP A 25 33.43 23.58 -39.95
C ASP A 25 32.02 23.93 -39.49
N ALA A 26 31.71 23.53 -38.25
CA ALA A 26 30.79 24.26 -37.40
C ALA A 26 31.22 23.97 -35.97
N THR A 27 32.13 24.79 -35.44
CA THR A 27 32.33 24.89 -34.00
C THR A 27 30.94 25.07 -33.36
N PRO A 28 30.50 24.21 -32.43
CA PRO A 28 29.32 24.56 -31.67
C PRO A 28 29.70 25.83 -30.92
N HIS A 29 29.04 26.94 -31.26
CA HIS A 29 29.17 28.17 -30.48
C HIS A 29 28.70 27.85 -29.06
N ASN A 30 29.64 27.46 -28.21
CA ASN A 30 29.44 27.15 -26.81
C ASN A 30 29.38 28.47 -26.02
N GLN A 31 28.64 29.43 -26.56
CA GLN A 31 28.42 30.74 -25.96
C GLN A 31 27.02 30.75 -25.34
N PRO A 32 26.89 31.20 -24.08
CA PRO A 32 25.59 31.36 -23.46
C PRO A 32 24.73 32.32 -24.30
N THR A 33 23.46 31.98 -24.45
CA THR A 33 22.48 32.79 -25.21
C THR A 33 22.44 34.25 -24.74
N ASP A 34 22.17 35.19 -25.65
CA ASP A 34 22.07 36.63 -25.33
C ASP A 34 21.08 36.93 -24.20
N LEU A 35 19.99 36.14 -24.13
CA LEU A 35 19.02 36.22 -23.04
C LEU A 35 19.61 35.79 -21.70
N LEU A 36 20.42 34.72 -21.64
CA LEU A 36 21.14 34.32 -20.43
C LEU A 36 22.15 35.40 -20.02
N LEU A 37 22.83 36.01 -20.98
CA LEU A 37 23.73 37.13 -20.74
C LEU A 37 22.99 38.38 -20.19
N SER A 38 21.71 38.55 -20.53
CA SER A 38 20.87 39.64 -20.01
C SER A 38 20.54 39.49 -18.52
N LEU A 39 20.52 38.25 -18.01
CA LEU A 39 20.32 37.96 -16.57
C LEU A 39 21.49 38.45 -15.70
N ALA A 40 22.67 38.71 -16.27
CA ALA A 40 23.77 39.34 -15.55
C ALA A 40 23.59 40.88 -15.42
N GLY A 41 22.54 41.44 -16.02
CA GLY A 41 22.22 42.87 -16.08
C GLY A 41 21.51 43.45 -14.85
N ILE A 42 21.30 42.65 -13.79
CA ILE A 42 20.52 43.05 -12.60
C ILE A 42 21.13 44.30 -11.94
N PRO A 43 20.29 45.29 -11.54
CA PRO A 43 20.74 46.44 -10.77
C PRO A 43 21.26 45.97 -9.40
N GLY A 44 22.57 46.02 -9.21
CA GLY A 44 23.23 45.62 -7.95
C GLY A 44 24.46 44.74 -8.15
N LEU A 45 24.59 44.04 -9.28
CA LEU A 45 25.74 43.16 -9.54
C LEU A 45 26.98 43.95 -9.98
N SER A 46 28.09 43.79 -9.25
CA SER A 46 29.39 44.37 -9.61
C SER A 46 29.91 43.78 -10.93
N ALA A 47 30.76 44.52 -11.65
CA ALA A 47 31.32 44.05 -12.94
C ALA A 47 32.09 42.72 -12.81
N SER A 48 32.79 42.51 -11.69
CA SER A 48 33.51 41.25 -11.42
C SER A 48 32.57 40.08 -11.12
N SER A 49 31.41 40.32 -10.48
CA SER A 49 30.37 39.29 -10.28
C SER A 49 29.77 38.81 -11.60
N LYS A 50 29.63 39.70 -12.60
CA LYS A 50 29.09 39.35 -13.94
C LYS A 50 30.03 38.44 -14.72
N GLU A 51 31.33 38.65 -14.65
CA GLU A 51 32.31 37.80 -15.32
C GLU A 51 32.39 36.42 -14.65
N ARG A 52 32.32 36.36 -13.32
CA ARG A 52 32.25 35.10 -12.55
C ARG A 52 30.99 34.32 -12.87
N PHE A 53 29.84 34.99 -12.98
CA PHE A 53 28.58 34.38 -13.41
C PHE A 53 28.71 33.72 -14.77
N LYS A 54 29.24 34.44 -15.78
CA LYS A 54 29.45 33.89 -17.13
C LYS A 54 30.39 32.69 -17.14
N ALA A 55 31.48 32.75 -16.38
CA ALA A 55 32.44 31.65 -16.26
C ALA A 55 31.82 30.40 -15.61
N LYS A 56 30.99 30.58 -14.57
CA LYS A 56 30.27 29.48 -13.90
C LYS A 56 29.18 28.87 -14.78
N MET A 57 28.42 29.68 -15.52
CA MET A 57 27.41 29.18 -16.46
C MET A 57 28.04 28.36 -17.58
N ALA A 58 29.17 28.83 -18.12
CA ALA A 58 29.95 28.06 -19.09
C ALA A 58 30.54 26.77 -18.47
N GLY A 59 31.06 26.83 -17.24
CA GLY A 59 31.62 25.67 -16.54
C GLY A 59 30.58 24.62 -16.11
N ALA A 60 29.33 25.04 -15.87
CA ALA A 60 28.22 24.17 -15.51
C ALA A 60 27.42 23.66 -16.74
N ASN A 61 27.86 23.99 -17.96
CA ASN A 61 27.15 23.70 -19.22
C ASN A 61 25.69 24.22 -19.25
N LEU A 62 25.43 25.34 -18.58
CA LEU A 62 24.14 26.02 -18.60
C LEU A 62 24.17 27.06 -19.74
N LEU A 63 23.63 26.70 -20.90
CA LEU A 63 23.73 27.51 -22.13
C LEU A 63 22.47 28.36 -22.37
N SER A 64 21.33 27.90 -21.85
CA SER A 64 20.03 28.53 -22.01
C SER A 64 19.38 28.86 -20.66
N ILE A 65 18.47 29.85 -20.66
CA ILE A 65 17.61 30.15 -19.50
C ILE A 65 16.76 28.93 -19.13
N PHE A 66 16.37 28.11 -20.12
CA PHE A 66 15.64 26.87 -19.85
C PHE A 66 16.47 25.84 -19.09
N ASP A 67 17.80 25.83 -19.24
CA ASP A 67 18.67 24.92 -18.49
C ASP A 67 18.77 25.34 -17.02
N VAL A 68 18.70 26.65 -16.76
CA VAL A 68 18.65 27.22 -15.41
C VAL A 68 17.37 26.82 -14.67
N VAL A 69 16.21 26.94 -15.33
CA VAL A 69 14.89 26.63 -14.73
C VAL A 69 14.67 25.12 -14.53
N ARG A 70 15.44 24.26 -15.20
CA ARG A 70 15.42 22.81 -14.97
C ARG A 70 16.04 22.41 -13.63
N LEU A 71 16.91 23.25 -13.07
CA LEU A 71 17.45 23.06 -11.72
C LEU A 71 16.50 23.65 -10.70
N SER A 72 16.46 23.09 -9.49
CA SER A 72 15.76 23.73 -8.39
C SER A 72 16.48 25.01 -7.94
N LYS A 73 15.74 25.97 -7.37
CA LYS A 73 16.31 27.22 -6.83
C LYS A 73 17.47 26.98 -5.86
N MET A 74 17.39 25.88 -5.09
CA MET A 74 18.44 25.48 -4.15
C MET A 74 19.69 24.96 -4.86
N GLU A 75 19.52 24.04 -5.83
CA GLU A 75 20.65 23.50 -6.62
C GLU A 75 21.34 24.62 -7.43
N PHE A 76 20.56 25.56 -7.98
CA PHE A 76 21.11 26.71 -8.69
C PHE A 76 21.86 27.66 -7.75
N ALA A 77 21.35 27.88 -6.53
CA ALA A 77 22.05 28.64 -5.51
C ALA A 77 23.37 27.97 -5.11
N GLU A 78 23.43 26.63 -5.06
CA GLU A 78 24.67 25.88 -4.81
C GLU A 78 25.70 26.05 -5.94
N VAL A 79 25.27 26.02 -7.20
CA VAL A 79 26.13 26.29 -8.37
C VAL A 79 26.74 27.70 -8.30
N LEU A 80 25.98 28.66 -7.77
CA LEU A 80 26.34 30.07 -7.61
C LEU A 80 26.75 30.48 -6.19
N ASN A 81 27.21 29.54 -5.37
CA ASN A 81 27.64 29.81 -3.98
C ASN A 81 28.64 30.98 -3.85
N ASP A 82 29.44 31.26 -4.89
CA ASP A 82 30.48 32.29 -4.91
C ASP A 82 29.95 33.74 -5.10
N ILE A 83 28.72 33.90 -5.61
CA ILE A 83 28.11 35.22 -5.92
C ILE A 83 27.18 35.68 -4.78
N GLY A 84 26.66 34.73 -4.01
CA GLY A 84 25.82 34.98 -2.83
C GLY A 84 24.38 34.54 -3.05
N GLU A 85 23.80 33.97 -1.99
CA GLU A 85 22.48 33.30 -2.02
C GLU A 85 21.31 34.23 -2.40
N LYS A 86 21.39 35.51 -2.02
CA LYS A 86 20.36 36.50 -2.36
C LYS A 86 20.39 36.88 -3.85
N GLU A 87 21.60 37.00 -4.42
CA GLU A 87 21.79 37.36 -5.82
C GLU A 87 21.44 36.19 -6.74
N SER A 88 21.86 34.97 -6.37
CA SER A 88 21.49 33.75 -7.12
C SER A 88 19.97 33.51 -7.12
N GLY A 89 19.31 33.77 -5.99
CA GLY A 89 17.85 33.68 -5.90
C GLY A 89 17.12 34.64 -6.84
N GLN A 90 17.59 35.89 -6.95
CA GLN A 90 17.00 36.88 -7.86
C GLN A 90 17.23 36.56 -9.34
N ILE A 91 18.44 36.08 -9.68
CA ILE A 91 18.76 35.65 -11.05
C ILE A 91 17.85 34.50 -11.47
N TYR A 92 17.63 33.54 -10.56
CA TYR A 92 16.72 32.43 -10.81
C TYR A 92 15.28 32.90 -11.01
N ASP A 93 14.78 33.81 -10.18
CA ASP A 93 13.42 34.33 -10.28
C ASP A 93 13.19 35.11 -11.60
N GLN A 94 14.22 35.81 -12.10
CA GLN A 94 14.20 36.46 -13.42
C GLN A 94 14.29 35.47 -14.58
N ALA A 95 15.14 34.44 -14.46
CA ALA A 95 15.20 33.37 -15.44
C ALA A 95 13.81 32.71 -15.60
N LEU A 96 13.14 32.44 -14.49
CA LEU A 96 11.81 31.86 -14.45
C LEU A 96 10.78 32.79 -15.10
N SER A 97 10.79 34.09 -14.80
CA SER A 97 9.83 35.03 -15.40
C SER A 97 10.00 35.14 -16.91
N HIS A 98 11.24 35.16 -17.42
CA HIS A 98 11.51 35.15 -18.85
C HIS A 98 11.05 33.87 -19.54
N VAL A 99 11.27 32.71 -18.92
CA VAL A 99 10.79 31.42 -19.45
C VAL A 99 9.26 31.41 -19.56
N VAL A 100 8.55 31.87 -18.53
CA VAL A 100 7.08 31.95 -18.55
C VAL A 100 6.59 32.91 -19.64
N GLN A 101 7.25 34.05 -19.81
CA GLN A 101 6.91 35.00 -20.88
C GLN A 101 7.14 34.41 -22.27
N LEU A 102 8.26 33.71 -22.48
CA LEU A 102 8.56 33.05 -23.76
C LEU A 102 7.55 31.94 -24.06
N GLU A 103 7.17 31.15 -23.06
CA GLU A 103 6.13 30.13 -23.21
C GLU A 103 4.79 30.75 -23.59
N PHE A 104 4.38 31.82 -22.92
CA PHE A 104 3.14 32.53 -23.20
C PHE A 104 3.13 33.10 -24.62
N LEU A 105 4.18 33.84 -25.00
CA LEU A 105 4.31 34.41 -26.35
C LEU A 105 4.33 33.32 -27.42
N HIS A 106 5.02 32.21 -27.17
CA HIS A 106 5.05 31.09 -28.10
C HIS A 106 3.68 30.43 -28.27
N ARG A 107 2.87 30.33 -27.20
CA ARG A 107 1.48 29.83 -27.26
C ARG A 107 0.56 30.81 -28.00
N GLU A 108 0.57 32.08 -27.60
CA GLU A 108 -0.25 33.14 -28.21
C GLU A 108 0.04 33.26 -29.71
N GLN A 109 1.31 33.28 -30.08
CA GLN A 109 1.71 33.33 -31.49
C GLN A 109 1.26 32.08 -32.26
N ARG A 110 1.10 30.93 -31.61
CA ARG A 110 0.60 29.69 -32.22
C ARG A 110 -0.89 29.72 -32.49
N ASP A 111 -1.64 30.34 -31.56
CA ASP A 111 -3.10 30.45 -31.60
C ASP A 111 -3.58 31.54 -32.57
N LEU A 112 -2.77 32.60 -32.78
CA LEU A 112 -3.10 33.71 -33.68
C LEU A 112 -2.78 33.45 -35.17
N LEU A 113 -1.98 32.43 -35.49
CA LEU A 113 -1.60 32.13 -36.89
C LEU A 113 -2.71 31.35 -37.60
N SER A 114 -3.05 31.81 -38.81
CA SER A 114 -3.90 31.04 -39.75
C SER A 114 -3.19 29.74 -40.17
N ASP A 115 -3.94 28.70 -40.53
CA ASP A 115 -3.39 27.41 -40.97
C ASP A 115 -2.41 27.55 -42.15
N GLU A 116 -2.63 28.52 -43.04
CA GLU A 116 -1.74 28.83 -44.16
C GLU A 116 -0.41 29.47 -43.70
N GLU A 117 -0.46 30.39 -42.75
CA GLU A 117 0.73 31.03 -42.18
C GLU A 117 1.54 30.04 -41.33
N ARG A 118 0.85 29.11 -40.67
CA ARG A 118 1.45 28.01 -39.93
C ARG A 118 2.16 27.03 -40.87
N ALA A 119 1.55 26.68 -42.01
CA ALA A 119 2.16 25.85 -43.04
C ALA A 119 3.35 26.54 -43.72
N GLN A 120 3.26 27.85 -44.02
CA GLN A 120 4.36 28.63 -44.59
C GLN A 120 5.54 28.76 -43.63
N ARG A 121 5.30 28.97 -42.33
CA ARG A 121 6.38 28.95 -41.34
C ARG A 121 6.99 27.56 -41.17
N ALA A 122 6.16 26.52 -41.08
CA ALA A 122 6.64 25.14 -41.02
C ALA A 122 7.53 24.79 -42.23
N ALA A 123 7.14 25.23 -43.44
CA ALA A 123 7.92 25.07 -44.66
C ALA A 123 9.19 25.93 -44.69
N ALA A 124 9.15 27.17 -44.18
CA ALA A 124 10.33 28.03 -44.07
C ALA A 124 11.35 27.51 -43.04
N THR A 125 10.89 26.87 -41.97
CA THR A 125 11.75 26.21 -40.98
C THR A 125 12.16 24.80 -41.37
N ALA A 126 11.52 24.16 -42.35
CA ALA A 126 11.85 22.80 -42.79
C ALA A 126 13.25 22.68 -43.42
N SER A 127 13.83 23.79 -43.89
CA SER A 127 15.15 23.79 -44.55
C SER A 127 16.34 23.96 -43.59
N GLN A 128 16.12 24.20 -42.30
CA GLN A 128 17.18 24.24 -41.29
C GLN A 128 16.73 23.41 -40.09
N HIS A 129 17.33 22.24 -39.92
CA HIS A 129 16.98 21.24 -38.91
C HIS A 129 17.19 21.77 -37.48
N GLY A 130 16.26 22.60 -37.00
CA GLY A 130 16.08 22.92 -35.59
C GLY A 130 15.05 21.97 -35.00
N ALA A 131 15.33 21.47 -33.79
CA ALA A 131 14.40 20.72 -32.95
C ALA A 131 13.12 21.54 -32.68
N THR A 132 12.20 21.53 -33.64
CA THR A 132 10.92 22.22 -33.53
C THR A 132 9.96 21.29 -32.80
N TYR A 133 9.15 21.83 -31.90
CA TYR A 133 8.24 21.02 -31.08
C TYR A 133 7.38 20.04 -31.92
N THR A 134 6.89 20.47 -33.08
CA THR A 134 6.10 19.64 -34.00
C THR A 134 6.89 18.53 -34.69
N SER A 135 8.21 18.69 -34.85
CA SER A 135 9.07 17.63 -35.41
C SER A 135 9.48 16.61 -34.35
N LEU A 136 9.61 17.04 -33.09
CA LEU A 136 9.91 16.16 -31.96
C LEU A 136 8.67 15.46 -31.40
N PHE A 137 7.52 16.12 -31.48
CA PHE A 137 6.22 15.64 -31.00
C PHE A 137 5.21 15.82 -32.14
N PRO A 138 5.11 14.83 -33.06
CA PRO A 138 4.10 14.87 -34.11
C PRO A 138 2.71 14.86 -33.45
N GLN A 139 2.02 16.00 -33.54
CA GLN A 139 0.66 16.16 -33.03
C GLN A 139 -0.33 15.98 -34.17
N ASP A 140 -1.16 14.95 -34.07
CA ASP A 140 -2.32 14.80 -34.93
C ASP A 140 -3.41 15.75 -34.42
N TRP A 141 -3.50 16.95 -35.00
CA TRP A 141 -4.51 17.95 -34.65
C TRP A 141 -5.96 17.48 -34.88
N ASN A 142 -6.15 16.43 -35.69
CA ASN A 142 -7.44 15.76 -35.85
C ASN A 142 -7.78 14.83 -34.67
N ASN A 143 -6.83 14.60 -33.75
CA ASN A 143 -6.93 13.67 -32.63
C ASN A 143 -6.97 14.42 -31.28
N VAL A 144 -7.55 15.62 -31.28
CA VAL A 144 -7.83 16.35 -30.04
C VAL A 144 -8.82 15.55 -29.22
N CYS A 145 -8.44 15.27 -27.98
CA CYS A 145 -9.26 14.49 -27.05
C CYS A 145 -10.49 15.28 -26.60
N THR A 146 -11.61 14.59 -26.40
CA THR A 146 -12.79 15.17 -25.72
C THR A 146 -12.45 15.47 -24.26
N PRO A 147 -13.11 16.44 -23.60
CA PRO A 147 -12.81 16.79 -22.21
C PRO A 147 -13.04 15.63 -21.23
N GLU A 148 -13.96 14.72 -21.55
CA GLU A 148 -14.22 13.51 -20.73
C GLU A 148 -13.27 12.34 -21.06
N SER A 149 -12.35 12.52 -22.02
CA SER A 149 -11.42 11.48 -22.42
C SER A 149 -10.38 11.23 -21.33
N LEU A 150 -9.99 9.97 -21.17
CA LEU A 150 -8.88 9.56 -20.31
C LEU A 150 -7.55 10.24 -20.68
N ALA A 151 -7.38 10.58 -21.96
CA ALA A 151 -6.18 11.24 -22.47
C ALA A 151 -6.20 12.77 -22.26
N ALA A 152 -7.30 13.33 -21.75
CA ALA A 152 -7.37 14.74 -21.40
C ALA A 152 -6.37 15.06 -20.27
N ILE A 153 -5.78 16.25 -20.32
CA ILE A 153 -4.75 16.70 -19.37
C ILE A 153 -5.31 16.91 -17.96
N ASP A 154 -6.60 17.23 -17.88
CA ASP A 154 -7.42 17.44 -16.70
C ASP A 154 -8.20 16.18 -16.28
N SER A 155 -7.92 15.03 -16.92
CA SER A 155 -8.55 13.76 -16.57
C SER A 155 -8.12 13.28 -15.16
N PRO A 156 -8.95 12.45 -14.50
CA PRO A 156 -8.57 11.78 -13.25
C PRO A 156 -7.30 10.93 -13.37
N ALA A 157 -7.05 10.36 -14.56
CA ALA A 157 -5.85 9.57 -14.83
C ALA A 157 -4.58 10.43 -14.88
N ALA A 158 -4.65 11.60 -15.52
CA ALA A 158 -3.56 12.56 -15.53
C ALA A 158 -3.26 13.04 -14.10
N TYR A 159 -4.30 13.30 -13.29
CA TYR A 159 -4.15 13.66 -11.89
C TYR A 159 -3.49 12.55 -11.05
N LEU A 160 -3.93 11.28 -11.21
CA LEU A 160 -3.33 10.13 -10.52
C LEU A 160 -1.84 10.00 -10.87
N ARG A 161 -1.49 10.15 -12.14
CA ARG A 161 -0.09 10.13 -12.59
C ARG A 161 0.72 11.23 -11.93
N ALA A 162 0.20 12.46 -11.88
CA ALA A 162 0.87 13.58 -11.23
C ALA A 162 1.09 13.31 -9.73
N LEU A 163 0.07 12.80 -9.02
CA LEU A 163 0.19 12.40 -7.61
C LEU A 163 1.24 11.31 -7.39
N TYR A 164 1.29 10.31 -8.27
CA TYR A 164 2.29 9.23 -8.17
C TYR A 164 3.72 9.76 -8.36
N MET A 165 3.94 10.65 -9.34
CA MET A 165 5.25 11.27 -9.54
C MET A 165 5.64 12.16 -8.35
N PHE A 166 4.71 12.97 -7.85
CA PHE A 166 4.94 13.80 -6.69
C PHE A 166 5.28 12.98 -5.44
N ALA A 167 4.57 11.88 -5.19
CA ALA A 167 4.88 10.98 -4.08
C ALA A 167 6.30 10.37 -4.21
N ARG A 168 6.74 10.03 -5.43
CA ARG A 168 8.10 9.54 -5.67
C ARG A 168 9.16 10.62 -5.45
N GLU A 169 8.90 11.85 -5.87
CA GLU A 169 9.79 12.98 -5.61
C GLU A 169 9.92 13.26 -4.11
N LEU A 170 8.82 13.20 -3.35
CA LEU A 170 8.85 13.32 -1.88
C LEU A 170 9.69 12.22 -1.22
N GLU A 171 9.56 10.98 -1.68
CA GLU A 171 10.37 9.86 -1.17
C GLU A 171 11.88 10.05 -1.45
N ASN A 172 12.22 10.61 -2.61
CA ASN A 172 13.59 10.89 -3.00
C ASN A 172 14.19 12.08 -2.21
N THR A 173 13.41 13.15 -2.02
CA THR A 173 13.86 14.40 -1.39
C THR A 173 13.84 14.38 0.14
N GLY A 174 13.06 13.49 0.76
CA GLY A 174 12.97 13.40 2.22
C GLY A 174 14.32 13.17 2.90
N LYS A 175 14.63 13.89 3.98
CA LYS A 175 15.87 13.71 4.77
C LYS A 175 15.52 13.02 6.09
N GLY A 176 16.19 11.91 6.40
CA GLY A 176 15.95 11.14 7.63
C GLY A 176 16.97 10.01 7.79
N GLN A 177 17.27 9.65 9.04
CA GLN A 177 18.23 8.57 9.37
C GLN A 177 17.60 7.17 9.38
N LEU A 178 16.27 7.09 9.50
CA LEU A 178 15.54 5.83 9.49
C LEU A 178 15.31 5.30 8.06
N PRO A 179 15.24 3.98 7.86
CA PRO A 179 14.91 3.40 6.57
C PRO A 179 13.54 3.89 6.11
N LYS A 180 13.47 4.47 4.91
CA LYS A 180 12.24 5.01 4.34
C LYS A 180 11.37 3.87 3.79
N THR A 181 10.13 3.76 4.28
CA THR A 181 9.14 2.84 3.70
C THR A 181 8.56 3.45 2.43
N ARG A 182 9.00 2.95 1.27
CA ARG A 182 8.59 3.49 -0.05
C ARG A 182 7.18 3.06 -0.42
N LEU A 183 6.48 3.86 -1.24
CA LEU A 183 5.15 3.54 -1.77
C LEU A 183 5.18 2.23 -2.55
N ALA A 184 6.23 1.98 -3.31
CA ALA A 184 6.44 0.73 -4.04
C ALA A 184 6.53 -0.51 -3.12
N GLN A 185 7.03 -0.34 -1.89
CA GLN A 185 7.09 -1.43 -0.91
C GLN A 185 5.74 -1.65 -0.22
N ARG A 186 5.04 -0.56 0.13
CA ARG A 186 3.73 -0.62 0.80
C ARG A 186 2.61 -1.11 -0.12
N ARG A 187 2.67 -0.72 -1.39
CA ARG A 187 1.66 -1.02 -2.41
C ARG A 187 2.32 -1.33 -3.75
N PRO A 188 2.87 -2.53 -3.92
CA PRO A 188 3.49 -2.94 -5.19
C PRO A 188 2.48 -2.97 -6.35
N SER A 189 1.19 -3.21 -6.06
CA SER A 189 0.12 -3.27 -7.06
C SER A 189 -0.09 -1.96 -7.83
N LEU A 190 0.19 -0.80 -7.23
CA LEU A 190 0.03 0.50 -7.90
C LEU A 190 0.99 0.68 -9.08
N MET A 191 2.15 0.02 -9.05
CA MET A 191 3.13 0.10 -10.14
C MET A 191 2.70 -0.71 -11.37
N SER A 192 1.98 -1.82 -11.15
CA SER A 192 1.51 -2.71 -12.21
C SER A 192 0.09 -2.40 -12.69
N MET A 193 -0.59 -1.43 -12.07
CA MET A 193 -1.98 -1.09 -12.38
C MET A 193 -2.08 -0.45 -13.76
N THR A 194 -2.90 -1.03 -14.65
CA THR A 194 -3.23 -0.43 -15.94
C THR A 194 -4.31 0.63 -15.73
N VAL A 195 -4.13 1.79 -16.35
CA VAL A 195 -5.09 2.91 -16.27
C VAL A 195 -5.92 2.88 -17.53
N ASP A 196 -7.06 2.19 -17.45
CA ASP A 196 -8.00 2.00 -18.55
C ASP A 196 -9.32 2.75 -18.28
N ALA A 197 -10.11 3.01 -19.31
CA ALA A 197 -11.39 3.72 -19.18
C ALA A 197 -12.37 2.99 -18.23
N GLN A 198 -12.32 1.66 -18.20
CA GLN A 198 -13.09 0.86 -17.25
C GLN A 198 -12.60 1.08 -15.82
N ALA A 199 -11.28 1.05 -15.58
CA ALA A 199 -10.70 1.24 -14.24
C ALA A 199 -11.02 2.63 -13.63
N VAL A 200 -11.19 3.66 -14.47
CA VAL A 200 -11.52 5.01 -14.00
C VAL A 200 -13.02 5.20 -13.74
N ASN A 201 -13.88 4.56 -14.52
CA ASN A 201 -15.33 4.83 -14.49
C ASN A 201 -16.15 3.76 -13.74
N GLU A 202 -15.61 2.56 -13.57
CA GLU A 202 -16.30 1.46 -12.91
C GLU A 202 -16.45 1.71 -11.40
N GLN A 203 -17.68 1.54 -10.89
CA GLN A 203 -17.96 1.65 -9.47
C GLN A 203 -17.75 0.29 -8.80
N VAL A 204 -16.72 0.21 -7.96
CA VAL A 204 -16.38 -1.00 -7.19
C VAL A 204 -16.54 -0.71 -5.70
N PRO A 205 -17.17 -1.62 -4.91
CA PRO A 205 -17.26 -1.44 -3.46
C PRO A 205 -15.86 -1.48 -2.82
N LEU A 206 -15.58 -0.51 -1.96
CA LEU A 206 -14.26 -0.34 -1.33
C LEU A 206 -13.78 -1.61 -0.60
N LEU A 207 -14.69 -2.34 0.03
CA LEU A 207 -14.36 -3.56 0.78
C LEU A 207 -13.78 -4.66 -0.13
N ASN A 208 -14.25 -4.76 -1.39
CA ASN A 208 -13.71 -5.74 -2.32
C ASN A 208 -12.25 -5.43 -2.66
N LEU A 209 -11.92 -4.15 -2.90
CA LEU A 209 -10.54 -3.73 -3.16
C LEU A 209 -9.61 -4.00 -1.97
N VAL A 210 -10.11 -3.82 -0.74
CA VAL A 210 -9.34 -4.14 0.48
C VAL A 210 -9.11 -5.65 0.58
N ASN A 211 -10.14 -6.46 0.34
CA ASN A 211 -10.03 -7.91 0.39
C ASN A 211 -9.09 -8.44 -0.68
N GLU A 212 -9.17 -7.95 -1.92
CA GLU A 212 -8.27 -8.33 -3.01
C GLU A 212 -6.82 -8.00 -2.69
N LEU A 213 -6.57 -6.83 -2.09
CA LEU A 213 -5.23 -6.43 -1.69
C LEU A 213 -4.68 -7.33 -0.58
N LEU A 214 -5.45 -7.54 0.50
CA LEU A 214 -5.03 -8.41 1.61
C LEU A 214 -4.82 -9.84 1.14
N HIS A 215 -5.72 -10.36 0.30
CA HIS A 215 -5.62 -11.71 -0.25
C HIS A 215 -4.36 -11.87 -1.10
N GLY A 216 -4.07 -10.90 -1.97
CA GLY A 216 -2.88 -10.89 -2.81
C GLY A 216 -1.57 -10.89 -2.00
N ASP A 217 -1.53 -10.14 -0.89
CA ASP A 217 -0.34 -10.06 -0.05
C ASP A 217 -0.17 -11.30 0.85
N ILE A 218 -1.27 -11.86 1.39
CA ILE A 218 -1.25 -13.14 2.11
C ILE A 218 -0.77 -14.26 1.18
N ARG A 219 -1.29 -14.32 -0.05
CA ARG A 219 -0.90 -15.34 -1.03
C ARG A 219 0.58 -15.28 -1.36
N LYS A 220 1.16 -14.10 -1.54
CA LYS A 220 2.62 -13.94 -1.74
C LYS A 220 3.38 -14.48 -0.53
N HIS A 221 2.95 -14.13 0.68
CA HIS A 221 3.58 -14.61 1.90
C HIS A 221 3.53 -16.14 2.04
N LEU A 222 2.42 -16.77 1.66
CA LEU A 222 2.29 -18.23 1.65
C LEU A 222 3.26 -18.87 0.64
N ILE A 223 3.39 -18.29 -0.56
CA ILE A 223 4.31 -18.77 -1.60
C ILE A 223 5.77 -18.61 -1.17
N ASP A 224 6.11 -17.54 -0.45
CA ASP A 224 7.47 -17.29 0.03
C ASP A 224 7.85 -18.21 1.21
N ASN A 225 6.87 -18.70 1.99
CA ASN A 225 7.05 -19.54 3.19
C ASN A 225 6.42 -20.94 3.04
N LYS A 226 6.59 -21.58 1.88
CA LYS A 226 6.05 -22.93 1.59
C LYS A 226 6.57 -24.05 2.51
N ASP A 227 7.66 -23.81 3.22
CA ASP A 227 8.22 -24.71 4.22
C ASP A 227 7.40 -24.72 5.52
N VAL A 228 6.76 -23.59 5.85
CA VAL A 228 5.94 -23.44 7.06
C VAL A 228 4.46 -23.76 6.79
N TYR A 229 3.95 -23.35 5.61
CA TYR A 229 2.54 -23.52 5.26
C TYR A 229 2.33 -24.69 4.30
N ARG A 230 1.31 -25.50 4.59
CA ARG A 230 1.01 -26.72 3.82
C ARG A 230 0.31 -26.44 2.49
N SER A 231 -0.43 -25.34 2.39
CA SER A 231 -1.23 -24.97 1.21
C SER A 231 -0.87 -23.57 0.70
N ASP A 232 -0.85 -23.44 -0.62
CA ASP A 232 -0.72 -22.16 -1.33
C ASP A 232 -2.09 -21.41 -1.43
N VAL A 233 -3.18 -22.04 -0.97
CA VAL A 233 -4.54 -21.50 -1.00
C VAL A 233 -4.83 -20.74 0.28
N VAL A 234 -5.21 -19.47 0.16
CA VAL A 234 -5.40 -18.56 1.29
C VAL A 234 -6.51 -19.04 2.23
N GLU A 235 -7.63 -19.50 1.69
CA GLU A 235 -8.79 -19.93 2.47
C GLU A 235 -8.49 -21.18 3.30
N GLU A 236 -7.67 -22.09 2.78
CA GLU A 236 -7.23 -23.28 3.52
C GLU A 236 -6.26 -22.88 4.63
N ALA A 237 -5.29 -22.01 4.31
CA ALA A 237 -4.35 -21.50 5.30
C ALA A 237 -5.09 -20.80 6.46
N LEU A 238 -6.06 -19.94 6.18
CA LEU A 238 -6.87 -19.26 7.22
C LEU A 238 -7.73 -20.22 8.05
N ALA A 239 -8.13 -21.35 7.49
CA ALA A 239 -8.88 -22.38 8.20
C ALA A 239 -7.98 -23.23 9.11
N GLU A 240 -6.69 -23.39 8.78
CA GLU A 240 -5.74 -24.18 9.57
C GLU A 240 -5.10 -23.40 10.73
N GLN A 241 -4.98 -22.07 10.62
CA GLN A 241 -4.39 -21.25 11.66
C GLN A 241 -5.35 -21.03 12.84
N TYR A 242 -4.79 -20.94 14.06
CA TYR A 242 -5.55 -20.67 15.29
C TYR A 242 -5.25 -19.29 15.90
N TYR A 243 -4.21 -18.61 15.43
CA TYR A 243 -3.88 -17.24 15.81
C TYR A 243 -3.87 -16.35 14.56
N PRO A 244 -4.48 -15.16 14.59
CA PRO A 244 -5.17 -14.50 15.72
C PRO A 244 -6.50 -15.15 16.11
N LEU A 245 -7.11 -14.78 17.25
CA LEU A 245 -8.30 -15.44 17.82
C LEU A 245 -9.55 -15.43 16.93
N GLN A 246 -9.60 -14.58 15.91
CA GLN A 246 -10.65 -14.60 14.89
C GLN A 246 -10.55 -15.83 13.96
N LEU A 247 -9.40 -16.52 13.96
CA LEU A 247 -9.17 -17.77 13.26
C LEU A 247 -9.42 -18.96 14.21
N PRO A 248 -9.81 -20.14 13.71
CA PRO A 248 -9.84 -20.54 12.30
C PRO A 248 -11.09 -20.05 11.54
N PHE A 249 -10.85 -19.50 10.34
CA PHE A 249 -11.89 -19.00 9.44
C PHE A 249 -12.10 -19.94 8.25
N SER A 250 -13.32 -20.43 8.05
CA SER A 250 -13.68 -21.25 6.90
C SER A 250 -14.72 -20.55 6.03
N LEU A 251 -14.29 -20.12 4.83
CA LEU A 251 -15.14 -19.42 3.88
C LEU A 251 -16.34 -20.27 3.42
N SER A 252 -16.11 -21.55 3.13
CA SER A 252 -17.16 -22.47 2.69
C SER A 252 -18.23 -22.68 3.78
N HIS A 253 -17.81 -22.83 5.04
CA HIS A 253 -18.73 -22.93 6.16
C HIS A 253 -19.58 -21.67 6.34
N GLN A 254 -18.95 -20.48 6.26
CA GLN A 254 -19.66 -19.23 6.38
C GLN A 254 -20.65 -19.01 5.20
N GLN A 255 -20.28 -19.38 3.99
CA GLN A 255 -21.19 -19.36 2.84
C GLN A 255 -22.41 -20.27 3.06
N CYS A 256 -22.20 -21.47 3.62
CA CYS A 256 -23.29 -22.36 3.99
C CYS A 256 -24.21 -21.72 5.05
N LEU A 257 -23.65 -21.13 6.11
CA LEU A 257 -24.43 -20.44 7.14
C LEU A 257 -25.22 -19.26 6.58
N LEU A 258 -24.61 -18.43 5.73
CA LEU A 258 -25.29 -17.31 5.08
C LEU A 258 -26.39 -17.78 4.12
N GLY A 259 -26.16 -18.85 3.37
CA GLY A 259 -27.15 -19.44 2.47
C GLY A 259 -28.36 -20.06 3.20
N LEU A 260 -28.11 -20.60 4.40
CA LEU A 260 -29.11 -21.13 5.33
C LEU A 260 -29.69 -20.08 6.30
N GLY A 261 -29.25 -18.82 6.22
CA GLY A 261 -29.77 -17.74 7.06
C GLY A 261 -31.19 -17.30 6.68
N GLY A 262 -31.81 -16.50 7.55
CA GLY A 262 -33.17 -15.97 7.38
C GLY A 262 -34.24 -16.90 7.96
N ASP A 263 -35.35 -17.09 7.25
CA ASP A 263 -36.47 -17.95 7.69
C ASP A 263 -36.23 -19.46 7.49
N LYS A 264 -35.00 -19.85 7.15
CA LYS A 264 -34.64 -21.24 6.88
C LYS A 264 -34.08 -21.88 8.16
N PRO A 265 -34.36 -23.18 8.38
CA PRO A 265 -33.81 -23.88 9.53
C PRO A 265 -32.29 -24.01 9.42
N MET A 266 -31.61 -23.85 10.56
CA MET A 266 -30.17 -24.08 10.65
C MET A 266 -29.81 -25.55 10.36
N LEU A 267 -28.54 -25.83 10.05
CA LEU A 267 -28.09 -27.18 9.70
C LEU A 267 -28.37 -28.21 10.81
N GLY A 268 -28.22 -27.81 12.07
CA GLY A 268 -28.58 -28.65 13.22
C GLY A 268 -30.09 -28.86 13.39
N GLU A 269 -30.91 -27.86 13.08
CA GLU A 269 -32.37 -27.96 13.11
C GLU A 269 -32.90 -28.84 11.98
N LEU A 270 -32.29 -28.77 10.80
CA LEU A 270 -32.55 -29.70 9.69
C LEU A 270 -32.22 -31.14 10.10
N SER A 271 -31.06 -31.35 10.72
CA SER A 271 -30.67 -32.66 11.26
C SER A 271 -31.70 -33.17 12.28
N TYR A 272 -32.22 -32.27 13.13
CA TYR A 272 -33.28 -32.58 14.08
C TYR A 272 -34.62 -32.90 13.40
N ALA A 273 -35.04 -32.13 12.39
CA ALA A 273 -36.31 -32.33 11.68
C ALA A 273 -36.32 -33.61 10.83
N ILE A 274 -35.16 -34.02 10.32
CA ILE A 274 -34.99 -35.29 9.60
C ILE A 274 -34.97 -36.48 10.60
N SER A 275 -34.53 -36.25 11.84
CA SER A 275 -34.53 -37.26 12.90
C SER A 275 -35.90 -37.38 13.58
N LEU A 276 -36.57 -38.51 13.41
CA LEU A 276 -37.84 -38.81 14.11
C LEU A 276 -37.67 -39.11 15.61
N THR A 277 -36.44 -39.11 16.13
CA THR A 277 -36.11 -39.43 17.52
C THR A 277 -35.40 -38.28 18.22
N LEU A 278 -35.89 -37.92 19.41
CA LEU A 278 -35.26 -36.94 20.31
C LEU A 278 -33.90 -37.47 20.82
N PRO A 279 -32.85 -36.62 20.91
CA PRO A 279 -31.52 -36.95 21.46
C PRO A 279 -31.49 -37.72 22.78
N LEU A 280 -32.49 -37.50 23.62
CA LEU A 280 -32.55 -38.01 24.99
C LEU A 280 -33.04 -39.46 25.06
N SER A 281 -33.61 -39.99 23.96
CA SER A 281 -34.27 -41.30 23.93
C SER A 281 -33.74 -42.13 22.76
N GLN A 282 -32.47 -42.51 22.82
CA GLN A 282 -31.90 -43.47 21.88
C GLN A 282 -32.19 -44.90 22.38
N GLN A 283 -33.30 -45.49 21.93
CA GLN A 283 -33.46 -46.95 21.93
C GLN A 283 -33.53 -47.45 20.48
N PRO A 284 -32.74 -48.48 20.10
CA PRO A 284 -32.61 -48.91 18.72
C PRO A 284 -33.73 -49.88 18.35
N SER A 285 -34.76 -49.45 17.63
CA SER A 285 -35.79 -50.41 17.16
C SER A 285 -36.30 -50.23 15.73
N THR A 286 -35.86 -49.23 14.96
CA THR A 286 -36.38 -49.02 13.59
C THR A 286 -35.27 -48.98 12.53
N VAL A 287 -35.44 -49.78 11.46
CA VAL A 287 -34.48 -49.97 10.35
C VAL A 287 -34.64 -48.90 9.26
N TYR A 288 -35.78 -48.22 9.18
CA TYR A 288 -36.02 -47.12 8.26
C TYR A 288 -36.03 -45.80 9.05
N GLY A 289 -35.21 -44.81 8.64
CA GLY A 289 -35.03 -43.56 9.40
C GLY A 289 -34.07 -43.66 10.60
N LYS A 290 -33.19 -44.67 10.63
CA LYS A 290 -32.15 -44.77 11.65
C LYS A 290 -31.20 -43.59 11.49
N VAL A 291 -31.14 -42.70 12.49
CA VAL A 291 -30.16 -41.61 12.53
C VAL A 291 -28.78 -42.27 12.43
N GLN A 292 -28.06 -42.04 11.32
CA GLN A 292 -26.74 -42.64 11.13
C GLN A 292 -25.69 -42.02 12.06
N GLN A 293 -26.02 -40.84 12.61
CA GLN A 293 -25.16 -40.01 13.44
C GLN A 293 -25.76 -39.87 14.83
N GLU A 294 -24.90 -39.80 15.85
CA GLU A 294 -25.36 -39.68 17.23
C GLU A 294 -25.95 -38.29 17.50
N SER A 295 -26.76 -38.17 18.54
CA SER A 295 -27.46 -36.93 18.86
C SER A 295 -26.56 -35.74 19.17
N TYR A 296 -25.30 -36.00 19.55
CA TYR A 296 -24.29 -34.97 19.76
C TYR A 296 -23.92 -34.26 18.45
N GLU A 297 -24.05 -34.90 17.29
CA GLU A 297 -23.70 -34.30 16.00
C GLU A 297 -24.70 -33.22 15.59
N ALA A 298 -26.00 -33.44 15.83
CA ALA A 298 -27.01 -32.40 15.65
C ALA A 298 -26.74 -31.18 16.55
N GLN A 299 -26.34 -31.41 17.81
CA GLN A 299 -25.97 -30.33 18.73
C GLN A 299 -24.70 -29.57 18.28
N ARG A 300 -23.70 -30.28 17.75
CA ARG A 300 -22.51 -29.65 17.15
C ARG A 300 -22.87 -28.76 15.96
N LEU A 301 -23.81 -29.19 15.12
CA LEU A 301 -24.29 -28.42 13.98
C LEU A 301 -25.16 -27.22 14.39
N LEU A 302 -25.85 -27.29 15.54
CA LEU A 302 -26.59 -26.17 16.13
C LEU A 302 -25.66 -25.08 16.69
N ALA A 303 -24.45 -25.43 17.10
CA ALA A 303 -23.48 -24.46 17.63
C ALA A 303 -22.97 -23.48 16.55
N ALA A 304 -23.25 -23.71 15.27
CA ALA A 304 -22.83 -22.90 14.12
C ALA A 304 -21.30 -22.64 14.08
N LEU A 305 -20.51 -23.54 14.67
CA LEU A 305 -19.05 -23.49 14.67
C LEU A 305 -18.48 -24.21 13.45
N SER A 306 -17.41 -23.67 12.87
CA SER A 306 -16.73 -24.31 11.74
C SER A 306 -16.13 -25.66 12.15
N PRO A 307 -15.92 -26.61 11.21
CA PRO A 307 -15.29 -27.89 11.52
C PRO A 307 -13.92 -27.74 12.21
N GLN A 308 -13.16 -26.71 11.82
CA GLN A 308 -11.84 -26.40 12.40
C GLN A 308 -11.97 -25.81 13.81
N GLN A 309 -12.96 -24.95 14.06
CA GLN A 309 -13.27 -24.46 15.42
C GLN A 309 -13.72 -25.60 16.33
N GLN A 310 -14.57 -26.50 15.83
CA GLN A 310 -14.98 -27.70 16.57
C GLN A 310 -13.76 -28.56 16.88
N SER A 311 -12.87 -28.79 15.90
CA SER A 311 -11.63 -29.53 16.11
C SER A 311 -10.75 -28.90 17.19
N LEU A 312 -10.67 -27.56 17.24
CA LEU A 312 -9.91 -26.84 18.26
C LEU A 312 -10.47 -27.07 19.67
N ILE A 313 -11.80 -27.03 19.84
CA ILE A 313 -12.46 -27.24 21.14
C ILE A 313 -12.39 -28.72 21.57
N THR A 314 -12.52 -29.65 20.61
CA THR A 314 -12.47 -31.09 20.88
C THR A 314 -11.05 -31.63 20.96
N ALA A 315 -10.05 -30.86 20.54
CA ALA A 315 -8.67 -31.29 20.61
C ALA A 315 -8.32 -31.54 22.07
N GLU A 316 -7.80 -32.74 22.36
CA GLU A 316 -7.12 -33.01 23.61
C GLU A 316 -5.81 -32.21 23.59
N MET A 317 -5.92 -30.93 23.93
CA MET A 317 -4.82 -29.97 23.94
C MET A 317 -3.88 -30.34 25.10
N ALA A 318 -3.06 -31.34 24.84
CA ALA A 318 -1.99 -31.91 25.65
C ALA A 318 -2.17 -31.72 27.17
N ASN A 319 -2.62 -32.78 27.85
CA ASN A 319 -2.41 -32.97 29.30
C ASN A 319 -0.91 -33.03 29.68
N ASP A 320 0.00 -32.74 28.76
CA ASP A 320 1.42 -32.57 29.00
C ASP A 320 1.65 -31.27 29.76
N ASP A 321 1.59 -31.35 31.08
CA ASP A 321 1.98 -30.28 32.02
C ASP A 321 3.44 -29.82 31.88
N THR A 322 4.18 -30.37 30.92
CA THR A 322 5.54 -29.97 30.61
C THR A 322 5.58 -28.51 30.13
N PRO A 323 6.63 -27.74 30.50
CA PRO A 323 6.77 -26.36 30.05
C PRO A 323 6.88 -26.23 28.52
N GLN A 324 7.38 -27.27 27.84
CA GLN A 324 7.46 -27.32 26.38
C GLN A 324 6.08 -27.51 25.74
N GLY A 325 5.24 -28.38 26.31
CA GLY A 325 3.85 -28.56 25.89
C GLY A 325 3.06 -27.26 26.03
N ARG A 326 3.12 -26.61 27.20
CA ARG A 326 2.47 -25.31 27.45
C ARG A 326 2.92 -24.22 26.48
N ASN A 327 4.23 -24.13 26.22
CA ASN A 327 4.75 -23.16 25.25
C ASN A 327 4.34 -23.47 23.81
N ARG A 328 4.23 -24.75 23.42
CA ARG A 328 3.73 -25.12 22.10
C ARG A 328 2.28 -24.67 21.94
N LEU A 329 1.41 -24.98 22.91
CA LEU A 329 0.01 -24.58 22.88
C LEU A 329 -0.15 -23.05 22.86
N ALA A 330 0.61 -22.35 23.70
CA ALA A 330 0.63 -20.89 23.74
C ALA A 330 1.03 -20.27 22.39
N ARG A 331 2.07 -20.82 21.73
CA ARG A 331 2.48 -20.34 20.41
C ARG A 331 1.45 -20.65 19.33
N THR A 332 0.84 -21.83 19.36
CA THR A 332 -0.14 -22.22 18.35
C THR A 332 -1.46 -21.45 18.48
N CYS A 333 -1.97 -21.24 19.70
CA CYS A 333 -3.29 -20.61 19.91
C CYS A 333 -3.23 -19.09 20.09
N LEU A 334 -2.14 -18.58 20.67
CA LEU A 334 -2.03 -17.18 21.12
C LEU A 334 -0.80 -16.47 20.55
N GLY A 335 -0.04 -17.11 19.65
CA GLY A 335 1.12 -16.51 18.98
C GLY A 335 2.28 -16.12 19.91
N SER A 336 2.25 -16.54 21.19
CA SER A 336 3.16 -16.04 22.24
C SER A 336 3.72 -17.17 23.12
N GLU A 337 4.74 -16.85 23.91
CA GLU A 337 5.28 -17.76 24.92
C GLU A 337 4.46 -17.73 26.22
N PHE A 338 4.39 -18.86 26.92
CA PHE A 338 3.53 -19.03 28.09
C PHE A 338 3.90 -18.08 29.24
N GLU A 339 5.20 -17.79 29.44
CA GLU A 339 5.65 -16.89 30.50
C GLU A 339 5.22 -15.43 30.26
N LEU A 340 5.22 -14.98 29.01
CA LEU A 340 4.79 -13.63 28.64
C LEU A 340 3.28 -13.44 28.83
N LEU A 341 2.49 -14.50 28.58
CA LEU A 341 1.04 -14.51 28.76
C LEU A 341 0.60 -14.40 30.22
N LYS A 342 1.49 -14.61 31.20
CA LYS A 342 1.16 -14.37 32.62
C LYS A 342 0.94 -12.89 32.91
N SER A 343 1.53 -12.01 32.10
CA SER A 343 1.30 -10.57 32.23
C SER A 343 -0.05 -10.21 31.61
N LEU A 344 -0.92 -9.63 32.43
CA LEU A 344 -2.26 -9.17 32.01
C LEU A 344 -2.23 -8.29 30.75
N PRO A 345 -1.39 -7.23 30.63
CA PRO A 345 -1.43 -6.36 29.46
C PRO A 345 -1.01 -7.09 28.18
N HIS A 346 -0.07 -8.03 28.26
CA HIS A 346 0.34 -8.83 27.10
C HIS A 346 -0.77 -9.82 26.71
N PHE A 347 -1.39 -10.48 27.69
CA PHE A 347 -2.52 -11.37 27.42
C PHE A 347 -3.68 -10.64 26.74
N MET A 348 -4.04 -9.45 27.23
CA MET A 348 -5.08 -8.63 26.61
C MET A 348 -4.70 -8.20 25.19
N ALA A 349 -3.45 -7.81 24.95
CA ALA A 349 -2.98 -7.45 23.61
C ALA A 349 -3.03 -8.61 22.61
N GLN A 350 -2.81 -9.85 23.06
CA GLN A 350 -2.85 -11.05 22.20
C GLN A 350 -4.27 -11.60 21.98
N THR A 351 -5.20 -11.33 22.91
CA THR A 351 -6.58 -11.83 22.86
C THR A 351 -7.59 -10.79 22.38
N GLU A 352 -7.19 -9.52 22.28
CA GLU A 352 -8.07 -8.40 21.96
C GLU A 352 -9.30 -8.30 22.89
N LEU A 353 -9.21 -8.86 24.11
CA LEU A 353 -10.25 -8.82 25.13
C LEU A 353 -10.21 -7.49 25.89
N ASP A 354 -11.38 -6.84 26.01
CA ASP A 354 -11.56 -5.66 26.85
C ASP A 354 -11.49 -5.99 28.35
N ASP A 355 -11.28 -4.97 29.18
CA ASP A 355 -11.26 -5.09 30.65
C ASP A 355 -12.55 -5.71 31.20
N GLU A 356 -13.71 -5.39 30.63
CA GLU A 356 -15.00 -5.96 31.05
C GLU A 356 -15.08 -7.45 30.74
N HIS A 357 -14.66 -7.86 29.54
CA HIS A 357 -14.60 -9.25 29.13
C HIS A 357 -13.62 -10.05 30.00
N MET A 358 -12.50 -9.44 30.39
CA MET A 358 -11.54 -10.04 31.32
C MET A 358 -12.10 -10.21 32.73
N GLN A 359 -12.83 -9.23 33.25
CA GLN A 359 -13.53 -9.35 34.52
C GLN A 359 -14.60 -10.45 34.48
N ALA A 360 -15.33 -10.57 33.37
CA ALA A 360 -16.28 -11.66 33.17
C ALA A 360 -15.60 -13.04 33.16
N LEU A 361 -14.47 -13.17 32.44
CA LEU A 361 -13.71 -14.42 32.34
C LEU A 361 -13.18 -14.89 33.70
N PHE A 362 -12.64 -13.97 34.51
CA PHE A 362 -12.17 -14.29 35.86
C PHE A 362 -13.26 -14.21 36.93
N CYS A 363 -14.52 -13.98 36.54
CA CYS A 363 -15.65 -13.81 37.44
C CYS A 363 -15.36 -12.78 38.55
N LEU A 364 -14.79 -11.62 38.19
CA LEU A 364 -14.45 -10.53 39.10
C LEU A 364 -15.53 -9.45 39.10
N GLY A 365 -15.66 -8.75 40.23
CA GLY A 365 -16.58 -7.63 40.38
C GLY A 365 -18.04 -8.02 40.16
N ASN A 366 -18.67 -7.37 39.17
CA ASN A 366 -20.09 -7.51 38.88
C ASN A 366 -20.48 -8.88 38.29
N PHE A 367 -19.50 -9.68 37.86
CA PHE A 367 -19.71 -11.00 37.26
C PHE A 367 -19.45 -12.17 38.23
N THR A 368 -19.22 -11.87 39.51
CA THR A 368 -19.08 -12.91 40.54
C THR A 368 -20.41 -13.67 40.69
N PRO A 369 -20.43 -15.02 40.59
CA PRO A 369 -21.64 -15.76 40.89
C PRO A 369 -21.96 -15.56 42.38
N PRO A 370 -23.24 -15.39 42.75
CA PRO A 370 -23.63 -15.01 44.11
C PRO A 370 -23.18 -16.03 45.18
N ALA A 371 -22.97 -17.29 44.78
CA ALA A 371 -22.43 -18.34 45.64
C ALA A 371 -20.93 -18.16 45.98
N LEU A 372 -20.11 -17.61 45.07
CA LEU A 372 -18.69 -17.32 45.31
C LEU A 372 -18.46 -15.96 45.98
N ALA A 373 -19.35 -14.98 45.78
CA ALA A 373 -19.30 -13.69 46.46
C ALA A 373 -19.31 -13.84 48.00
N ALA A 374 -20.01 -14.86 48.52
CA ALA A 374 -19.99 -15.20 49.94
C ALA A 374 -18.61 -15.71 50.42
N CYS A 375 -17.88 -16.44 49.57
CA CYS A 375 -16.54 -16.96 49.88
C CYS A 375 -15.44 -15.88 49.78
N CYS A 376 -15.55 -14.96 48.81
CA CYS A 376 -14.61 -13.84 48.66
C CYS A 376 -14.68 -12.88 49.86
N ASN A 377 -15.90 -12.58 50.33
CA ASN A 377 -16.11 -11.76 51.53
C ASN A 377 -15.57 -12.41 52.81
N ALA A 378 -15.48 -13.74 52.87
CA ALA A 378 -14.89 -14.47 54.00
C ALA A 378 -13.34 -14.38 54.01
N PHE A 379 -12.71 -14.30 52.83
CA PHE A 379 -11.26 -14.15 52.70
C PHE A 379 -10.79 -12.73 53.05
N ASP A 380 -11.52 -11.70 52.60
CA ASP A 380 -11.23 -10.29 52.92
C ASP A 380 -11.45 -9.94 54.40
N SER A 381 -12.41 -10.61 55.06
CA SER A 381 -12.65 -10.43 56.50
C SER A 381 -11.61 -11.13 57.37
N SER A 382 -11.00 -12.23 56.90
CA SER A 382 -9.87 -12.90 57.57
C SER A 382 -8.58 -12.07 57.49
N ALA A 383 -8.31 -11.45 56.32
CA ALA A 383 -7.15 -10.58 56.13
C ALA A 383 -7.20 -9.29 56.97
N ARG A 384 -8.40 -8.76 57.24
CA ARG A 384 -8.60 -7.58 58.12
C ARG A 384 -8.52 -7.91 59.61
N GLN A 385 -8.88 -9.12 60.05
CA GLN A 385 -8.80 -9.51 61.46
C GLN A 385 -7.39 -9.91 61.93
N GLY A 386 -6.47 -10.23 61.02
CA GLY A 386 -5.08 -10.57 61.35
C GLY A 386 -4.18 -9.38 61.73
N GLY A 387 -4.59 -8.14 61.40
CA GLY A 387 -3.78 -6.93 61.63
C GLY A 387 -3.89 -6.31 63.03
N ASP A 388 -4.97 -6.58 63.77
CA ASP A 388 -5.32 -5.82 64.98
C ASP A 388 -4.89 -6.46 66.32
N ARG A 389 -4.13 -7.56 66.31
CA ARG A 389 -3.66 -8.23 67.56
C ARG A 389 -2.27 -7.85 68.05
N TYR A 390 -1.55 -6.95 67.39
CA TYR A 390 -0.18 -6.56 67.77
C TYR A 390 -0.01 -5.08 68.18
N GLN A 391 -1.02 -4.42 68.74
CA GLN A 391 -0.82 -3.08 69.34
C GLN A 391 -1.72 -2.87 70.57
N ARG A 392 -1.52 -3.61 71.66
CA ARG A 392 -2.06 -3.20 72.98
C ARG A 392 -1.45 -3.93 74.18
N GLN A 393 -0.12 -3.96 74.29
CA GLN A 393 0.52 -4.13 75.61
C GLN A 393 1.75 -3.22 75.69
N GLY A 394 1.61 -2.11 76.43
CA GLY A 394 2.65 -1.11 76.63
C GLY A 394 2.23 -0.06 77.67
N HIS A 395 2.48 -0.40 78.94
CA HIS A 395 2.69 0.46 80.10
C HIS A 395 1.73 1.61 80.45
N ARG A 396 1.09 1.48 81.62
CA ARG A 396 0.99 2.61 82.57
C ARG A 396 1.22 2.13 84.01
N THR A 397 2.21 2.76 84.62
CA THR A 397 2.69 2.67 86.00
C THR A 397 1.76 3.35 87.01
N GLY A 398 1.85 2.94 88.28
CA GLY A 398 1.47 3.75 89.45
C GLY A 398 0.64 3.03 90.50
N TYR A 399 1.28 2.33 91.45
CA TYR A 399 1.61 2.79 92.81
C TYR A 399 2.39 1.70 93.56
#